data_AF-X0VV86-F1
#
_entry.id   AF-X0VV86-F1
#
_cell.length_a   1.000
_cell.length_b   1.000
_cell.length_c   1.000
_cell.angle_alpha   90.00
_cell.angle_beta   90.00
_cell.angle_gamma   90.00
#
_symmetry.space_group_name_H-M   'P 1'
#
loop_
_entity.id
_entity.type
_entity.pdbx_description
1 polymer ?
#
loop_
_entity_poly.entity_id
_entity_poly.type
_entity_poly.pdbx_seq_one_letter_code
_entity_poly.pdbx_strand_id
1 'polypeptide(L)'
;SERHSLSMNIFEEVALVTRPQIKLIDRLDNTLMHPYFGYIFLVGILYLFFNVVFTVGRLIEEPLLEYFYKIIPLIEIRMGSETLPFSIISGIIQGLAGGIAIVLPYLFPFLFGLAILEDLGYLPRIAFLLDAFLHKIGLHGKSIIPFILGYGCTVPAIMATRILESGRDRFIASVLATMIPCAARMTIIFALVAFYISPQAALAIYILNIIVIIISGKILSRLLPEITPGMILEIPAYHIPSIKVALAKTWLRMKR
;
A
#
# COMPACT_ATOMS: atom_id res chain seq x y z
N SER A 1 4.13 13.82 -49.43
CA SER A 1 5.29 12.93 -49.52
C SER A 1 6.64 13.65 -49.44
N GLU A 2 6.76 14.95 -49.78
CA GLU A 2 8.03 15.69 -49.62
C GLU A 2 8.36 16.12 -48.19
N ARG A 3 7.36 16.49 -47.39
CA ARG A 3 7.60 16.94 -46.00
C ARG A 3 8.21 15.84 -45.13
N HIS A 4 7.82 14.59 -45.41
CA HIS A 4 8.30 13.43 -44.66
C HIS A 4 9.73 13.04 -45.05
N SER A 5 10.11 13.24 -46.31
CA SER A 5 11.50 13.04 -46.74
C SER A 5 12.41 14.16 -46.23
N LEU A 6 11.94 15.41 -46.24
CA LEU A 6 12.68 16.54 -45.69
C LEU A 6 12.94 16.37 -44.18
N SER A 7 11.94 15.94 -43.41
CA SER A 7 12.10 15.66 -41.99
C SER A 7 13.07 14.51 -41.72
N MET A 8 13.08 13.49 -42.58
CA MET A 8 13.98 12.34 -42.43
C MET A 8 15.43 12.73 -42.73
N ASN A 9 15.67 13.52 -43.78
CA ASN A 9 17.00 14.01 -44.11
C ASN A 9 17.57 14.91 -43.01
N ILE A 10 16.75 15.80 -42.43
CA ILE A 10 17.17 16.64 -41.29
C ILE A 10 17.45 15.76 -40.06
N PHE A 11 16.65 14.72 -39.83
CA PHE A 11 16.89 13.79 -38.74
C PHE A 11 18.22 13.05 -38.92
N GLU A 12 18.55 12.57 -40.12
CA GLU A 12 19.80 11.87 -40.38
C GLU A 12 21.04 12.78 -40.30
N GLU A 13 20.92 14.06 -40.70
CA GLU A 13 22.03 15.03 -40.58
C GLU A 13 22.34 15.42 -39.13
N VAL A 14 21.32 15.44 -38.25
CA VAL A 14 21.44 16.02 -36.91
C VAL A 14 21.43 14.95 -35.79
N ALA A 15 20.78 13.81 -36.00
CA ALA A 15 20.62 12.80 -34.96
C ALA A 15 21.78 11.79 -34.98
N LEU A 16 22.63 11.88 -33.94
CA LEU A 16 23.59 10.82 -33.62
C LEU A 16 22.88 9.66 -32.93
N VAL A 17 22.50 8.63 -33.69
CA VAL A 17 21.91 7.40 -33.16
C VAL A 17 23.00 6.57 -32.48
N THR A 18 23.21 6.81 -31.19
CA THR A 18 24.09 6.00 -30.35
C THR A 18 23.37 4.75 -29.85
N ARG A 19 24.07 3.61 -29.78
CA ARG A 19 23.54 2.41 -29.13
C ARG A 19 23.27 2.71 -27.65
N PRO A 20 22.07 2.39 -27.12
CA PRO A 20 21.79 2.62 -25.71
C PRO A 20 22.82 1.88 -24.86
N GLN A 21 23.60 2.62 -24.08
CA GLN A 21 24.49 2.02 -23.09
C GLN A 21 23.60 1.42 -22.01
N ILE A 22 23.62 0.09 -21.88
CA ILE A 22 22.88 -0.63 -20.84
C ILE A 22 23.48 -0.21 -19.50
N LYS A 23 22.77 0.64 -18.77
CA LYS A 23 23.17 1.07 -17.43
C LYS A 23 22.89 -0.06 -16.44
N LEU A 24 23.58 -0.05 -15.29
CA LEU A 24 23.31 -1.00 -14.20
C LEU A 24 21.83 -1.00 -13.78
N ILE A 25 21.17 0.14 -13.91
CA ILE A 25 19.73 0.35 -13.68
C ILE A 25 18.89 -0.50 -14.64
N ASP A 26 19.25 -0.58 -15.91
CA ASP A 26 18.50 -1.35 -16.93
C ASP A 26 18.64 -2.87 -16.68
N ARG A 27 19.78 -3.30 -16.11
CA ARG A 27 20.01 -4.70 -15.73
C ARG A 27 19.22 -5.10 -14.49
N LEU A 28 19.13 -4.18 -13.52
CA LEU A 28 18.28 -4.33 -12.34
C LEU A 28 16.80 -4.39 -12.75
N ASP A 29 16.39 -3.50 -13.65
CA ASP A 29 15.05 -3.46 -14.23
C ASP A 29 14.66 -4.79 -14.85
N ASN A 30 15.49 -5.31 -15.76
CA ASN A 30 15.22 -6.58 -16.45
C ASN A 30 15.11 -7.77 -15.47
N THR A 31 15.84 -7.73 -14.35
CA THR A 31 15.75 -8.74 -13.29
C THR A 31 14.44 -8.60 -12.51
N LEU A 32 14.04 -7.37 -12.18
CA LEU A 32 12.83 -7.05 -11.42
C LEU A 32 11.55 -7.23 -12.24
N MET A 33 11.61 -7.12 -13.57
CA MET A 33 10.46 -7.29 -14.47
C MET A 33 10.40 -8.69 -15.10
N HIS A 34 11.31 -9.60 -14.76
CA HIS A 34 11.28 -10.96 -15.30
C HIS A 34 9.95 -11.65 -14.90
N PRO A 35 9.29 -12.39 -15.81
CA PRO A 35 7.97 -12.99 -15.55
C PRO A 35 7.88 -14.00 -14.39
N TYR A 36 9.01 -14.41 -13.80
CA TYR A 36 9.04 -15.33 -12.65
C TYR A 36 9.78 -14.70 -11.48
N PHE A 37 11.03 -14.26 -11.71
CA PHE A 37 11.81 -13.57 -10.67
C PHE A 37 11.17 -12.25 -10.23
N GLY A 38 10.45 -11.56 -11.10
CA GLY A 38 9.75 -10.32 -10.75
C GLY A 38 8.70 -10.51 -9.66
N TYR A 39 7.96 -11.62 -9.65
CA TYR A 39 7.03 -11.94 -8.55
C TYR A 39 7.76 -12.24 -7.23
N ILE A 40 8.91 -12.92 -7.30
CA ILE A 40 9.74 -13.20 -6.11
C ILE A 40 10.29 -11.90 -5.52
N PHE A 41 10.86 -11.04 -6.37
CA PHE A 41 11.35 -9.72 -5.95
C PHE A 41 10.23 -8.81 -5.46
N LEU A 42 9.04 -8.87 -6.08
CA LEU A 42 7.86 -8.17 -5.61
C LEU A 42 7.50 -8.55 -4.18
N VAL A 43 7.36 -9.85 -3.91
CA VAL A 43 7.05 -10.35 -2.56
C VAL A 43 8.17 -9.99 -1.59
N GLY A 44 9.44 -10.12 -2.00
CA GLY A 44 10.59 -9.77 -1.16
C GLY A 44 10.67 -8.29 -0.80
N ILE A 45 10.45 -7.39 -1.77
CA ILE A 45 10.47 -5.94 -1.55
C ILE A 45 9.29 -5.50 -0.71
N LEU A 46 8.08 -6.01 -0.97
CA LEU A 46 6.92 -5.72 -0.14
C LEU A 46 7.11 -6.26 1.29
N TYR A 47 7.65 -7.47 1.45
CA TYR A 47 7.97 -8.03 2.75
C TYR A 47 8.96 -7.15 3.53
N LEU A 48 10.05 -6.71 2.89
CA LEU A 48 11.03 -5.80 3.50
C LEU A 48 10.37 -4.46 3.86
N PHE A 49 9.58 -3.89 2.96
CA PHE A 49 8.86 -2.65 3.19
C PHE A 49 7.95 -2.74 4.43
N PHE A 50 7.10 -3.76 4.50
CA PHE A 50 6.23 -3.97 5.66
C PHE A 50 7.01 -4.23 6.94
N ASN A 51 8.11 -5.01 6.86
CA ASN A 51 8.96 -5.29 8.01
C ASN A 51 9.57 -4.01 8.61
N VAL A 52 10.08 -3.11 7.75
CA VAL A 52 10.61 -1.81 8.18
C VAL A 52 9.51 -0.95 8.81
N VAL A 53 8.35 -0.86 8.16
CA VAL A 53 7.21 -0.08 8.67
C VAL A 53 6.77 -0.56 10.05
N PHE A 54 6.64 -1.88 10.26
CA PHE A 54 6.23 -2.43 11.55
C PHE A 54 7.30 -2.28 12.63
N THR A 55 8.57 -2.44 12.27
CA THR A 55 9.67 -2.27 13.22
C THR A 55 9.73 -0.83 13.73
N VAL A 56 9.64 0.15 12.82
CA VAL A 56 9.60 1.57 13.19
C VAL A 56 8.32 1.91 13.96
N GLY A 57 7.17 1.38 13.52
CA GLY A 57 5.90 1.60 14.20
C GLY A 57 5.91 1.10 15.64
N ARG A 58 6.40 -0.12 15.88
CA ARG A 58 6.50 -0.70 17.23
C ARG A 58 7.44 0.11 18.13
N LEU A 59 8.57 0.57 17.60
CA LEU A 59 9.55 1.37 18.32
C LEU A 59 8.97 2.70 18.82
N ILE A 60 7.98 3.26 18.12
CA ILE A 60 7.30 4.50 18.49
C ILE A 60 6.04 4.20 19.34
N GLU A 61 5.31 3.12 19.05
CA GLU A 61 4.09 2.72 19.78
C GLU A 61 4.36 2.40 21.26
N GLU A 62 5.34 1.55 21.55
CA GLU A 62 5.65 1.09 22.92
C GLU A 62 5.84 2.24 23.93
N PRO A 63 6.72 3.24 23.68
CA PRO A 63 6.92 4.35 24.62
C PRO A 63 5.71 5.28 24.71
N LEU A 64 4.95 5.46 23.62
CA LEU A 64 3.74 6.29 23.64
C LEU A 64 2.63 5.65 24.47
N LEU A 65 2.39 4.35 24.29
CA LEU A 65 1.43 3.60 25.09
C LEU A 65 1.82 3.63 26.57
N GLU A 66 3.09 3.38 26.89
CA GLU A 66 3.58 3.45 28.27
C GLU A 66 3.35 4.83 28.88
N TYR A 67 3.56 5.91 28.12
CA TYR A 67 3.27 7.28 28.57
C TYR A 67 1.79 7.48 28.89
N PHE A 68 0.88 7.07 28.00
CA PHE A 68 -0.57 7.20 28.25
C PHE A 68 -1.03 6.33 29.43
N TYR A 69 -0.53 5.11 29.55
CA TYR A 69 -0.89 4.20 30.64
C TYR A 69 -0.33 4.63 32.00
N LYS A 70 0.75 5.42 32.05
CA LYS A 70 1.25 6.04 33.30
C LYS A 70 0.33 7.13 33.86
N ILE A 71 -0.49 7.76 33.02
CA ILE A 71 -1.39 8.85 33.43
C ILE A 71 -2.63 8.30 34.15
N ILE A 72 -3.11 7.11 33.75
CA ILE A 72 -4.30 6.48 34.32
C ILE A 72 -4.19 6.25 35.86
N PRO A 73 -3.12 5.64 36.40
CA PRO A 73 -2.99 5.42 37.84
C PRO A 73 -2.82 6.72 38.64
N LEU A 74 -2.27 7.79 38.04
CA LEU A 74 -2.19 9.11 38.70
C LEU A 74 -3.57 9.73 38.94
N ILE A 75 -4.51 9.48 38.03
CA ILE A 75 -5.89 9.93 38.13
C ILE A 75 -6.66 9.03 39.11
N GLU A 76 -6.36 7.74 39.12
CA GLU A 76 -6.94 6.76 40.06
C GLU A 76 -6.68 7.15 41.51
N ILE A 77 -5.44 7.55 41.85
CA ILE A 77 -5.06 8.01 43.20
C ILE A 77 -5.86 9.25 43.63
N ARG A 78 -6.26 10.11 42.69
CA ARG A 78 -6.93 11.38 42.98
C ARG A 78 -8.45 11.25 43.12
N MET A 79 -9.08 10.33 42.37
CA MET A 79 -10.55 10.24 42.25
C MET A 79 -11.14 8.91 42.74
N GLY A 80 -10.32 7.88 42.99
CA GLY A 80 -10.78 6.55 43.36
C GLY A 80 -11.35 5.78 42.16
N SER A 81 -10.98 4.51 42.03
CA SER A 81 -11.29 3.66 40.87
C SER A 81 -12.79 3.35 40.68
N GLU A 82 -13.59 3.46 41.74
CA GLU A 82 -15.03 3.15 41.70
C GLU A 82 -15.92 4.33 41.29
N THR A 83 -15.32 5.49 40.95
CA THR A 83 -16.11 6.66 40.57
C THR A 83 -16.43 6.65 39.06
N LEU A 84 -17.70 6.94 38.75
CA LEU A 84 -18.17 7.20 37.38
C LEU A 84 -17.28 8.17 36.58
N PRO A 85 -16.84 9.32 37.14
CA PRO A 85 -15.93 10.23 36.44
C PRO A 85 -14.54 9.63 36.17
N PHE A 86 -14.01 8.76 37.04
CA PHE A 86 -12.75 8.06 36.74
C PHE A 86 -12.89 7.19 35.50
N SER A 87 -13.96 6.38 35.41
CA SER A 87 -14.23 5.51 34.25
C SER A 87 -14.38 6.28 32.93
N ILE A 88 -15.01 7.46 32.98
CA ILE A 88 -15.15 8.33 31.79
C ILE A 88 -13.79 8.87 31.36
N ILE A 89 -13.01 9.40 32.30
CA ILE A 89 -11.69 9.98 32.00
C ILE A 89 -10.71 8.90 31.53
N SER A 90 -10.68 7.73 32.19
CA SER A 90 -9.85 6.60 31.78
C SER A 90 -10.24 6.09 30.40
N GLY A 91 -11.54 6.01 30.10
CA GLY A 91 -12.05 5.65 28.77
C GLY A 91 -11.63 6.64 27.67
N ILE A 92 -11.67 7.94 27.95
CA ILE A 92 -11.19 8.97 27.01
C ILE A 92 -9.68 8.84 26.78
N ILE A 93 -8.90 8.63 27.84
CA ILE A 93 -7.43 8.46 27.73
C ILE A 93 -7.09 7.20 26.95
N GLN A 94 -7.78 6.09 27.20
CA GLN A 94 -7.60 4.85 26.45
C GLN A 94 -8.00 5.01 24.97
N GLY A 95 -9.10 5.71 24.69
CA GLY A 95 -9.51 6.04 23.32
C GLY A 95 -8.48 6.92 22.59
N LEU A 96 -7.96 7.93 23.27
CA LEU A 96 -6.92 8.81 22.73
C LEU A 96 -5.60 8.06 22.51
N ALA A 97 -5.23 7.18 23.45
CA ALA A 97 -4.07 6.29 23.31
C ALA A 97 -4.26 5.36 22.10
N GLY A 98 -5.45 4.77 21.90
CA GLY A 98 -5.73 3.97 20.71
C GLY A 98 -5.51 4.73 19.41
N GLY A 99 -5.97 5.99 19.33
CA GLY A 99 -5.77 6.83 18.15
C GLY A 99 -4.32 7.28 17.94
N ILE A 100 -3.72 7.89 18.97
CA ILE A 100 -2.42 8.55 18.85
C ILE A 100 -1.25 7.58 19.03
N ALA A 101 -1.36 6.63 19.96
CA ALA A 101 -0.28 5.70 20.29
C ALA A 101 -0.29 4.44 19.42
N ILE A 102 -1.43 4.03 18.88
CA ILE A 102 -1.49 2.83 18.02
C ILE A 102 -1.56 3.23 16.55
N VAL A 103 -2.53 4.06 16.13
CA VAL A 103 -2.72 4.30 14.68
C VAL A 103 -1.60 5.15 14.07
N LEU A 104 -1.23 6.25 14.71
CA LEU A 104 -0.26 7.21 14.16
C LEU A 104 1.15 6.62 13.94
N PRO A 105 1.71 5.83 14.87
CA PRO A 105 3.06 5.26 14.73
C PRO A 105 3.22 4.30 13.58
N TYR A 106 2.16 3.58 13.18
CA TYR A 106 2.22 2.73 11.99
C TYR A 106 1.86 3.48 10.70
N LEU A 107 0.91 4.43 10.77
CA LEU A 107 0.44 5.17 9.59
C LEU A 107 1.54 6.07 9.00
N PHE A 108 2.31 6.78 9.83
CA PHE A 108 3.36 7.67 9.37
C PHE A 108 4.48 6.95 8.58
N PRO A 109 5.17 5.94 9.12
CA PRO A 109 6.21 5.22 8.38
C PRO A 109 5.65 4.49 7.17
N PHE A 110 4.41 4.02 7.22
CA PHE A 110 3.73 3.44 6.07
C PHE A 110 3.60 4.45 4.91
N LEU A 111 3.01 5.63 5.18
CA LEU A 111 2.84 6.67 4.17
C LEU A 111 4.19 7.21 3.65
N PHE A 112 5.18 7.32 4.53
CA PHE A 112 6.53 7.74 4.19
C PHE A 112 7.24 6.75 3.28
N GLY A 113 7.26 5.46 3.65
CA GLY A 113 7.86 4.42 2.82
C GLY A 113 7.11 4.23 1.50
N LEU A 114 5.80 4.46 1.46
CA LEU A 114 5.04 4.47 0.22
C LEU A 114 5.44 5.61 -0.70
N ALA A 115 5.65 6.82 -0.16
CA ALA A 115 6.17 7.95 -0.94
C ALA A 115 7.56 7.64 -1.52
N ILE A 116 8.41 6.93 -0.77
CA ILE A 116 9.71 6.45 -1.26
C ILE A 116 9.55 5.46 -2.41
N LEU A 117 8.68 4.45 -2.27
CA LEU A 117 8.41 3.45 -3.31
C LEU A 117 7.81 4.07 -4.58
N GLU A 118 7.00 5.12 -4.42
CA GLU A 118 6.45 5.92 -5.50
C GLU A 118 7.55 6.71 -6.24
N ASP A 119 8.40 7.42 -5.49
CA ASP A 119 9.51 8.22 -6.05
C ASP A 119 10.61 7.36 -6.70
N LEU A 120 10.81 6.13 -6.21
CA LEU A 120 11.68 5.14 -6.86
C LEU A 120 11.11 4.64 -8.19
N GLY A 121 9.82 4.87 -8.49
CA GLY A 121 9.17 4.33 -9.67
C GLY A 121 8.91 2.82 -9.57
N TYR A 122 8.91 2.24 -8.37
CA TYR A 122 8.63 0.81 -8.18
C TYR A 122 7.13 0.50 -8.31
N LEU A 123 6.25 1.36 -7.77
CA LEU A 123 4.78 1.17 -7.83
C LEU A 123 4.24 0.93 -9.26
N PRO A 124 4.64 1.70 -10.29
CA PRO A 124 4.24 1.43 -11.69
C PRO A 124 4.66 0.05 -12.20
N ARG A 125 5.84 -0.46 -11.80
CA ARG A 125 6.33 -1.78 -12.21
C ARG A 125 5.54 -2.90 -11.56
N ILE A 126 5.17 -2.73 -10.29
CA ILE A 126 4.27 -3.66 -9.60
C ILE A 126 2.91 -3.70 -10.30
N ALA A 127 2.38 -2.54 -10.70
CA ALA A 127 1.13 -2.45 -11.45
C ALA A 127 1.21 -3.22 -12.77
N PHE A 128 2.33 -3.10 -13.50
CA PHE A 128 2.55 -3.85 -14.73
C PHE A 128 2.62 -5.37 -14.49
N LEU A 129 3.42 -5.83 -13.50
CA LEU A 129 3.55 -7.25 -13.17
C LEU A 129 2.21 -7.90 -12.77
N LEU A 130 1.37 -7.17 -12.04
CA LEU A 130 0.09 -7.66 -11.54
C LEU A 130 -1.10 -7.35 -12.45
N ASP A 131 -0.91 -6.63 -13.55
CA ASP A 131 -1.97 -6.27 -14.49
C ASP A 131 -2.64 -7.52 -15.08
N ALA A 132 -1.85 -8.51 -15.50
CA ALA A 132 -2.37 -9.77 -16.03
C ALA A 132 -3.23 -10.55 -15.03
N PHE A 133 -2.94 -10.44 -13.73
CA PHE A 133 -3.74 -11.06 -12.68
C PHE A 133 -5.03 -10.27 -12.41
N LEU A 134 -4.94 -8.94 -12.36
CA LEU A 134 -6.10 -8.06 -12.14
C LEU A 134 -7.09 -8.12 -13.31
N HIS A 135 -6.61 -8.23 -14.55
CA HIS A 135 -7.47 -8.43 -15.71
C HIS A 135 -8.27 -9.75 -15.66
N LYS A 136 -7.73 -10.82 -15.05
CA LYS A 136 -8.50 -12.06 -14.82
C LYS A 136 -9.65 -11.87 -13.83
N ILE A 137 -9.50 -10.94 -12.89
CA ILE A 137 -10.54 -10.53 -11.95
C ILE A 137 -11.53 -9.55 -12.62
N GLY A 138 -11.14 -8.92 -13.73
CA GLY A 138 -11.92 -7.92 -14.44
C GLY A 138 -11.68 -6.50 -13.92
N LEU A 139 -10.48 -6.25 -13.40
CA LEU A 139 -9.99 -4.96 -12.88
C LEU A 139 -8.80 -4.46 -13.69
N HIS A 140 -8.50 -3.18 -13.55
CA HIS A 140 -7.35 -2.54 -14.16
C HIS A 140 -6.10 -2.66 -13.26
N GLY A 141 -4.89 -2.84 -13.83
CA GLY A 141 -3.61 -2.74 -13.12
C GLY A 141 -3.41 -1.51 -12.22
N LYS A 142 -3.99 -0.35 -12.52
CA LYS A 142 -4.01 0.85 -11.64
C LYS A 142 -4.61 0.55 -10.25
N SER A 143 -5.52 -0.43 -10.17
CA SER A 143 -6.16 -0.87 -8.93
C SER A 143 -5.19 -1.54 -7.96
N ILE A 144 -3.98 -1.92 -8.40
CA ILE A 144 -3.04 -2.58 -7.49
C ILE A 144 -2.57 -1.66 -6.38
N ILE A 145 -2.43 -0.36 -6.68
CA ILE A 145 -1.94 0.63 -5.74
C ILE A 145 -2.86 0.62 -4.50
N PRO A 146 -4.19 0.83 -4.61
CA PRO A 146 -5.06 0.74 -3.44
C PRO A 146 -5.06 -0.64 -2.76
N PHE A 147 -4.84 -1.75 -3.48
CA PHE A 147 -4.72 -3.07 -2.84
C PHE A 147 -3.48 -3.22 -1.96
N ILE A 148 -2.31 -2.77 -2.44
CA ILE A 148 -1.08 -2.76 -1.65
C ILE A 148 -1.25 -1.83 -0.46
N LEU A 149 -1.93 -0.68 -0.66
CA LEU A 149 -2.26 0.21 0.44
C LEU A 149 -3.18 -0.44 1.49
N GLY A 150 -4.12 -1.28 1.06
CA GLY A 150 -5.09 -1.96 1.93
C GLY A 150 -4.45 -2.86 2.97
N TYR A 151 -3.34 -3.52 2.63
CA TYR A 151 -2.56 -4.33 3.58
C TYR A 151 -1.95 -3.50 4.71
N GLY A 152 -1.63 -2.23 4.46
CA GLY A 152 -1.20 -1.29 5.50
C GLY A 152 -2.38 -0.76 6.29
N CYS A 153 -3.19 0.08 5.66
CA CYS A 153 -4.38 0.68 6.27
C CYS A 153 -5.47 0.90 5.22
N THR A 154 -6.70 0.55 5.59
CA THR A 154 -7.86 0.65 4.68
C THR A 154 -8.27 2.08 4.37
N VAL A 155 -8.03 3.04 5.27
CA VAL A 155 -8.38 4.45 5.04
C VAL A 155 -7.61 5.07 3.86
N PRO A 156 -6.26 5.10 3.85
CA PRO A 156 -5.51 5.62 2.72
C PRO A 156 -5.67 4.76 1.47
N ALA A 157 -5.96 3.46 1.61
CA ALA A 157 -6.27 2.59 0.48
C ALA A 157 -7.53 3.04 -0.28
N ILE A 158 -8.62 3.31 0.44
CA ILE A 158 -9.87 3.81 -0.16
C ILE A 158 -9.62 5.20 -0.77
N MET A 159 -8.90 6.09 -0.08
CA MET A 159 -8.57 7.41 -0.61
C MET A 159 -7.73 7.33 -1.90
N ALA A 160 -6.84 6.35 -2.00
CA ALA A 160 -6.00 6.13 -3.19
C ALA A 160 -6.80 5.65 -4.39
N THR A 161 -8.03 5.13 -4.22
CA THR A 161 -8.87 4.73 -5.37
C THR A 161 -9.20 5.90 -6.29
N ARG A 162 -9.08 7.16 -5.83
CA ARG A 162 -9.27 8.37 -6.66
C ARG A 162 -8.38 8.45 -7.91
N ILE A 163 -7.29 7.66 -7.96
CA ILE A 163 -6.40 7.60 -9.13
C ILE A 163 -7.02 6.82 -10.30
N LEU A 164 -8.08 6.03 -10.05
CA LEU A 164 -8.77 5.27 -11.07
C LEU A 164 -9.75 6.19 -11.81
N GLU A 165 -9.69 6.15 -13.14
CA GLU A 165 -10.48 7.03 -14.02
C GLU A 165 -11.95 6.60 -14.06
N SER A 166 -12.21 5.30 -14.19
CA SER A 166 -13.56 4.74 -14.23
C SER A 166 -14.24 4.81 -12.85
N GLY A 167 -15.53 5.12 -12.83
CA GLY A 167 -16.33 5.10 -11.59
C GLY A 167 -16.54 3.68 -11.07
N ARG A 168 -16.70 2.71 -11.99
CA ARG A 168 -16.80 1.29 -11.65
C ARG A 168 -15.55 0.78 -10.95
N ASP A 169 -14.36 0.97 -11.51
CA ASP A 169 -13.16 0.37 -10.91
C ASP A 169 -12.87 1.03 -9.55
N ARG A 170 -13.21 2.32 -9.37
CA ARG A 170 -13.18 2.98 -8.06
C ARG A 170 -14.07 2.29 -7.03
N PHE A 171 -15.29 1.94 -7.42
CA PHE A 171 -16.21 1.24 -6.54
C PHE A 171 -15.71 -0.18 -6.21
N ILE A 172 -15.33 -0.95 -7.23
CA ILE A 172 -14.85 -2.32 -7.04
C ILE A 172 -13.57 -2.33 -6.19
N ALA A 173 -12.60 -1.47 -6.50
CA ALA A 173 -11.34 -1.39 -5.76
C ALA A 173 -11.55 -0.95 -4.30
N SER A 174 -12.48 -0.04 -4.02
CA SER A 174 -12.75 0.39 -2.64
C SER A 174 -13.39 -0.73 -1.81
N VAL A 175 -14.37 -1.45 -2.36
CA VAL A 175 -14.99 -2.63 -1.71
C VAL A 175 -13.94 -3.69 -1.44
N LEU A 176 -13.15 -4.06 -2.46
CA LEU A 176 -12.14 -5.10 -2.30
C LEU A 176 -11.00 -4.68 -1.36
N ALA A 177 -10.61 -3.40 -1.33
CA ALA A 177 -9.63 -2.89 -0.38
C ALA A 177 -10.10 -3.04 1.08
N THR A 178 -11.40 -2.93 1.36
CA THR A 178 -11.93 -3.15 2.73
C THR A 178 -11.91 -4.61 3.17
N MET A 179 -11.97 -5.55 2.22
CA MET A 179 -11.89 -6.99 2.46
C MET A 179 -10.47 -7.46 2.77
N ILE A 180 -9.45 -6.64 2.44
CA ILE A 180 -8.07 -6.92 2.80
C ILE A 180 -7.89 -6.66 4.31
N PRO A 181 -7.48 -7.69 5.08
CA PRO A 181 -7.10 -7.49 6.47
C PRO A 181 -5.87 -6.57 6.53
N CYS A 182 -6.03 -5.41 7.18
CA CYS A 182 -4.91 -4.55 7.48
C CYS A 182 -3.94 -5.25 8.44
N ALA A 183 -2.71 -4.74 8.51
CA ALA A 183 -1.67 -5.17 9.43
C ALA A 183 -2.16 -5.60 10.83
N ALA A 184 -2.93 -4.74 11.51
CA ALA A 184 -3.43 -5.01 12.84
C ALA A 184 -4.39 -6.21 12.87
N ARG A 185 -5.27 -6.32 11.87
CA ARG A 185 -6.18 -7.48 11.73
C ARG A 185 -5.40 -8.75 11.43
N MET A 186 -4.37 -8.68 10.59
CA MET A 186 -3.49 -9.82 10.32
C MET A 186 -2.81 -10.33 11.60
N THR A 187 -2.26 -9.43 12.41
CA THR A 187 -1.58 -9.82 13.66
C THR A 187 -2.55 -10.48 14.64
N ILE A 188 -3.74 -9.89 14.84
CA ILE A 188 -4.74 -10.43 15.78
C ILE A 188 -5.30 -11.77 15.30
N ILE A 189 -5.67 -11.88 14.02
CA ILE A 189 -6.20 -13.13 13.44
C ILE A 189 -5.14 -14.21 13.54
N PHE A 190 -3.89 -13.91 13.18
CA PHE A 190 -2.82 -14.90 13.26
C PHE A 190 -2.55 -15.29 14.72
N ALA A 191 -2.41 -14.33 15.64
CA ALA A 191 -2.14 -14.61 17.05
C ALA A 191 -3.23 -15.46 17.69
N LEU A 192 -4.51 -15.10 17.52
CA LEU A 192 -5.62 -15.84 18.12
C LEU A 192 -5.80 -17.21 17.48
N VAL A 193 -5.84 -17.30 16.15
CA VAL A 193 -6.12 -18.57 15.45
C VAL A 193 -4.94 -19.54 15.58
N ALA A 194 -3.70 -19.03 15.51
CA ALA A 194 -2.52 -19.88 15.70
C ALA A 194 -2.43 -20.39 17.15
N PHE A 195 -2.82 -19.57 18.13
CA PHE A 195 -2.80 -19.96 19.55
C PHE A 195 -3.92 -20.95 19.92
N TYR A 196 -5.16 -20.70 19.47
CA TYR A 196 -6.33 -21.50 19.89
C TYR A 196 -6.62 -22.72 19.02
N ILE A 197 -6.27 -22.70 17.73
CA ILE A 197 -6.62 -23.77 16.78
C ILE A 197 -5.34 -24.42 16.25
N SER A 198 -4.65 -23.73 15.35
CA SER A 198 -3.35 -24.14 14.81
C SER A 198 -2.81 -23.08 13.85
N PRO A 199 -1.48 -23.01 13.65
CA PRO A 199 -0.88 -22.16 12.62
C PRO A 199 -1.38 -22.48 11.20
N GLN A 200 -1.72 -23.74 10.93
CA GLN A 200 -2.26 -24.17 9.63
C GLN A 200 -3.67 -23.62 9.39
N ALA A 201 -4.51 -23.59 10.43
CA ALA A 201 -5.84 -22.98 10.35
C ALA A 201 -5.74 -21.46 10.10
N ALA A 202 -4.77 -20.78 10.70
CA ALA A 202 -4.54 -19.36 10.45
C ALA A 202 -4.17 -19.10 8.97
N LEU A 203 -3.29 -19.91 8.39
CA LEU A 203 -2.96 -19.85 6.96
C LEU A 203 -4.18 -20.15 6.07
N ALA A 204 -5.00 -21.13 6.43
CA ALA A 204 -6.20 -21.48 5.69
C ALA A 204 -7.20 -20.30 5.61
N ILE A 205 -7.34 -19.53 6.69
CA ILE A 205 -8.19 -18.32 6.70
C ILE A 205 -7.69 -17.27 5.72
N TYR A 206 -6.37 -17.05 5.62
CA TYR A 206 -5.82 -16.09 4.67
C TYR A 206 -5.97 -16.54 3.22
N ILE A 207 -5.77 -17.84 2.95
CA ILE A 207 -6.04 -18.42 1.64
C ILE A 207 -7.52 -18.24 1.28
N LEU A 208 -8.43 -18.52 2.21
CA LEU A 208 -9.86 -18.31 2.03
C LEU A 208 -10.19 -16.84 1.78
N ASN A 209 -9.59 -15.90 2.50
CA ASN A 209 -9.77 -14.46 2.29
C ASN A 209 -9.34 -14.03 0.88
N ILE A 210 -8.19 -14.49 0.38
CA ILE A 210 -7.74 -14.24 -0.99
C ILE A 210 -8.75 -14.78 -2.01
N ILE A 211 -9.25 -16.01 -1.79
CA ILE A 211 -10.27 -16.61 -2.66
C ILE A 211 -11.55 -15.76 -2.66
N VAL A 212 -12.01 -15.31 -1.49
CA VAL A 212 -13.19 -14.44 -1.37
C VAL A 212 -12.97 -13.13 -2.14
N ILE A 213 -11.82 -12.48 -2.00
CA ILE A 213 -11.49 -11.25 -2.74
C ILE A 213 -11.54 -11.48 -4.25
N ILE A 214 -10.95 -12.58 -4.75
CA ILE A 214 -10.96 -12.93 -6.19
C ILE A 214 -12.39 -13.16 -6.68
N ILE A 215 -13.19 -13.93 -5.93
CA ILE A 215 -14.57 -14.25 -6.29
C ILE A 215 -15.43 -12.98 -6.27
N SER A 216 -15.37 -12.20 -5.20
CA SER A 216 -16.11 -10.95 -5.06
C SER A 216 -15.74 -9.97 -6.18
N GLY A 217 -14.45 -9.85 -6.51
CA GLY A 217 -14.01 -8.99 -7.62
C GLY A 217 -14.60 -9.44 -8.95
N LYS A 218 -14.55 -10.75 -9.25
CA LYS A 218 -15.11 -11.31 -10.48
C LYS A 218 -16.63 -11.16 -10.58
N ILE A 219 -17.33 -11.33 -9.46
CA ILE A 219 -18.78 -11.12 -9.39
C ILE A 219 -19.10 -9.65 -9.66
N LEU A 220 -18.43 -8.73 -8.97
CA LEU A 220 -18.69 -7.29 -9.08
C LEU A 220 -18.33 -6.75 -10.47
N SER A 221 -17.22 -7.22 -11.04
CA SER A 221 -16.85 -6.91 -12.43
C SER A 221 -17.84 -7.44 -13.46
N ARG A 222 -18.53 -8.56 -13.20
CA ARG A 222 -19.60 -9.04 -14.08
C ARG A 222 -20.93 -8.30 -13.91
N LEU A 223 -21.26 -7.88 -12.68
CA LEU A 223 -22.48 -7.13 -12.38
C LEU A 223 -22.46 -5.71 -12.95
N LEU A 224 -21.28 -5.11 -13.01
CA LEU A 224 -21.07 -3.76 -13.56
C LEU A 224 -20.20 -3.85 -14.82
N PRO A 225 -20.71 -4.27 -15.98
CA PRO A 225 -19.91 -4.32 -17.20
C PRO A 225 -19.64 -2.89 -17.72
N GLU A 226 -18.39 -2.48 -17.76
CA GLU A 226 -17.94 -1.22 -18.36
C GLU A 226 -16.71 -1.49 -19.24
N ILE A 227 -16.61 -0.81 -20.38
CA ILE A 227 -15.46 -0.94 -21.30
C ILE A 227 -14.33 -0.13 -20.69
N THR A 228 -13.44 -0.79 -19.96
CA THR A 228 -12.24 -0.14 -19.43
C THR A 228 -11.27 0.12 -20.59
N PRO A 229 -10.91 1.38 -20.89
CA PRO A 229 -9.95 1.67 -21.95
C PRO A 229 -8.60 1.05 -21.61
N GLY A 230 -7.94 0.46 -22.60
CA GLY A 230 -6.58 -0.06 -22.44
C GLY A 230 -5.62 1.09 -22.12
N MET A 231 -4.81 0.94 -21.07
CA MET A 231 -3.77 1.91 -20.76
C MET A 231 -2.52 1.68 -21.60
N ILE A 232 -1.91 2.80 -22.00
CA ILE A 232 -0.49 2.87 -22.26
C ILE A 232 0.15 3.29 -20.93
N LEU A 233 0.62 2.33 -20.13
CA LEU A 233 1.33 2.64 -18.89
C LEU A 233 2.76 3.07 -19.25
N GLU A 234 3.04 4.37 -19.26
CA GLU A 234 4.41 4.87 -19.34
C GLU A 234 5.13 4.50 -18.03
N ILE A 235 6.11 3.58 -18.11
CA ILE A 235 6.91 3.17 -16.95
C ILE A 235 7.98 4.24 -16.73
N PRO A 236 7.92 5.00 -15.62
CA PRO A 236 8.92 6.03 -15.35
C PRO A 236 10.29 5.38 -15.06
N ALA A 237 11.35 6.08 -15.43
CA ALA A 237 12.72 5.69 -15.10
C ALA A 237 12.96 5.75 -13.58
N TYR A 238 13.84 4.88 -13.07
CA TYR A 238 14.25 4.92 -11.66
C TYR A 238 14.79 6.29 -11.28
N HIS A 239 14.31 6.86 -10.18
CA HIS A 239 14.81 8.10 -9.61
C HIS A 239 15.26 7.87 -8.17
N ILE A 240 16.31 8.59 -7.74
CA ILE A 240 16.78 8.53 -6.36
C ILE A 240 15.82 9.39 -5.52
N PRO A 241 15.14 8.81 -4.50
CA PRO A 241 14.12 9.51 -3.75
C PRO A 241 14.75 10.61 -2.88
N SER A 242 14.13 11.79 -2.87
CA SER A 242 14.55 12.90 -2.01
C SER A 242 13.76 12.85 -0.68
N ILE A 243 14.48 12.71 0.43
CA ILE A 243 13.90 12.59 1.78
C ILE A 243 13.00 13.80 2.10
N LYS A 244 13.40 15.02 1.68
CA LYS A 244 12.62 16.25 1.91
C LYS A 244 11.26 16.19 1.22
N VAL A 245 11.23 15.67 -0.01
CA VAL A 245 10.00 15.52 -0.81
C VAL A 245 9.11 14.44 -0.21
N ALA A 246 9.68 13.31 0.20
CA ALA A 246 8.95 12.24 0.87
C ALA A 246 8.29 12.73 2.17
N LEU A 247 9.01 13.49 3.01
CA LEU A 247 8.47 14.05 4.25
C LEU A 247 7.34 15.05 3.98
N ALA A 248 7.52 15.95 3.00
CA ALA A 248 6.49 16.92 2.61
C ALA A 248 5.22 16.22 2.08
N LYS A 249 5.37 15.19 1.23
CA LYS A 249 4.25 14.38 0.74
C LYS A 249 3.52 13.67 1.87
N THR A 250 4.27 13.10 2.82
CA THR A 250 3.70 12.37 3.97
C THR A 250 2.89 13.32 4.86
N TRP A 251 3.44 14.49 5.16
CA TRP A 251 2.75 15.52 5.94
C TRP A 251 1.45 15.99 5.27
N LEU A 252 1.50 16.24 3.96
CA LEU A 252 0.34 16.71 3.21
C LEU A 252 -0.76 15.64 3.11
N ARG A 253 -0.38 14.36 3.06
CA ARG A 253 -1.32 13.22 3.13
C ARG A 253 -1.92 13.03 4.52
N MET A 254 -1.17 13.29 5.59
CA MET A 254 -1.67 13.18 6.97
C MET A 254 -2.60 14.33 7.36
N LYS A 255 -2.37 15.54 6.82
CA LYS A 255 -3.22 16.72 7.08
C LYS A 255 -4.62 16.62 6.44
N ARG A 256 -4.77 15.83 5.37
CA ARG A 256 -6.02 15.65 4.62
C ARG A 256 -6.83 14.49 5.16
#